data_AF-A0A7S1QKG7-F1
#
_entry.id   AF-A0A7S1QKG7-F1
#
_cell.length_a   1.000
_cell.length_b   1.000
_cell.length_c   1.000
_cell.angle_alpha   90.00
_cell.angle_beta   90.00
_cell.angle_gamma   90.00
#
_symmetry.space_group_name_H-M   'P 1'
#
loop_
_entity.id
_entity.type
_entity.pdbx_description
1 polymer ?
#
loop_
_entity_poly.entity_id
_entity_poly.type
_entity_poly.pdbx_seq_one_letter_code
_entity_poly.pdbx_strand_id
1 'polypeptide(L)'
;ARQLAALSGGKPEELEPLARAMGVLQHHDAVSGTSKQHVAFDYAERLAAGRLEAEPAAKAALARLAKGDAGMEFCWRRNVSVCPMSQSLGETAPSVEFLLWNGLAQPRSELVEVPLDAAAARVVELAGGEVPSQVVPSLPSVTSYG
;
A
#
# COMPACT_ATOMS: atom_id res chain seq x y z
N ALA A 1 2.49 5.74 -8.44
CA ALA A 1 1.43 5.66 -9.46
C ALA A 1 1.86 6.25 -10.81
N ARG A 2 2.21 7.54 -10.92
CA ARG A 2 2.56 8.17 -12.22
C ARG A 2 3.72 7.48 -12.97
N GLN A 3 4.81 7.14 -12.27
CA GLN A 3 5.92 6.37 -12.86
C GLN A 3 5.47 5.01 -13.41
N LEU A 4 4.67 4.26 -12.62
CA LEU A 4 4.12 2.97 -13.01
C LEU A 4 3.26 3.10 -14.28
N ALA A 5 2.35 4.08 -14.30
CA ALA A 5 1.52 4.36 -15.46
C ALA A 5 2.37 4.71 -16.70
N ALA A 6 3.39 5.56 -16.57
CA ALA A 6 4.27 5.90 -17.67
C ALA A 6 5.01 4.68 -18.24
N LEU A 7 5.49 3.78 -17.37
CA LEU A 7 6.21 2.57 -17.78
C LEU A 7 5.29 1.49 -18.36
N SER A 8 4.03 1.43 -17.91
CA SER A 8 3.06 0.40 -18.32
C SER A 8 2.14 0.84 -19.46
N GLY A 9 2.32 2.05 -20.01
CA GLY A 9 1.40 2.64 -20.99
C GLY A 9 0.00 2.96 -20.41
N GLY A 10 -0.08 3.21 -19.10
CA GLY A 10 -1.31 3.65 -18.42
C GLY A 10 -1.70 5.09 -18.75
N LYS A 11 -2.97 5.43 -18.56
CA LYS A 11 -3.52 6.74 -18.92
C LYS A 11 -3.37 7.72 -17.74
N PRO A 12 -2.76 8.90 -17.92
CA PRO A 12 -2.62 9.89 -16.84
C PRO A 12 -3.95 10.30 -16.21
N GLU A 13 -5.02 10.31 -17.01
CA GLU A 13 -6.38 10.68 -16.59
C GLU A 13 -6.92 9.78 -15.47
N GLU A 14 -6.47 8.52 -15.41
CA GLU A 14 -6.85 7.56 -14.37
C GLU A 14 -6.28 7.96 -12.99
N LEU A 15 -5.29 8.85 -12.96
CA LEU A 15 -4.65 9.35 -11.74
C LEU A 15 -5.09 10.77 -11.36
N GLU A 16 -5.93 11.40 -12.19
CA GLU A 16 -6.37 12.78 -11.99
C GLU A 16 -7.22 12.99 -10.72
N PRO A 17 -8.13 12.07 -10.32
CA PRO A 17 -8.86 12.23 -9.06
C PRO A 17 -7.93 12.38 -7.85
N LEU A 18 -6.93 11.51 -7.71
CA LEU A 18 -5.92 11.61 -6.66
C LEU A 18 -5.08 12.89 -6.79
N ALA A 19 -4.69 13.26 -8.01
CA ALA A 19 -3.89 14.46 -8.24
C ALA A 19 -4.63 15.75 -7.81
N ARG A 20 -5.92 15.84 -8.12
CA ARG A 20 -6.78 16.96 -7.70
C ARG A 20 -6.96 17.00 -6.19
N ALA A 21 -7.25 15.86 -5.56
CA ALA A 21 -7.36 15.77 -4.10
C ALA A 21 -6.05 16.23 -3.44
N MET A 22 -4.91 15.70 -3.87
CA MET A 22 -3.59 16.12 -3.39
C MET A 22 -3.34 17.62 -3.60
N GLY A 23 -3.78 18.19 -4.72
CA GLY A 23 -3.68 19.63 -4.99
C GLY A 23 -4.50 20.48 -4.01
N VAL A 24 -5.74 20.07 -3.72
CA VAL A 24 -6.59 20.75 -2.71
C VAL A 24 -5.93 20.69 -1.32
N LEU A 25 -5.29 19.57 -0.97
CA LEU A 25 -4.60 19.42 0.31
C LEU A 25 -3.38 20.33 0.47
N GLN A 26 -2.87 20.93 -0.61
CA GLN A 26 -1.80 21.95 -0.54
C GLN A 26 -2.33 23.36 -0.26
N HIS A 27 -3.65 23.55 -0.19
CA HIS A 27 -4.21 24.80 0.33
C HIS A 27 -3.62 25.07 1.72
N HIS A 28 -3.30 26.33 2.00
CA HIS A 28 -2.59 26.72 3.23
C HIS A 28 -3.39 26.50 4.52
N ASP A 29 -4.67 26.09 4.43
CA ASP A 29 -5.50 25.64 5.56
C ASP A 29 -5.77 24.13 5.60
N ALA A 30 -5.22 23.37 4.66
CA ALA A 30 -5.38 21.92 4.60
C ALA A 30 -4.25 21.22 5.35
N VAL A 31 -3.11 20.97 4.69
CA VAL A 31 -1.97 20.26 5.30
C VAL A 31 -1.38 20.98 6.53
N SER A 32 -1.59 22.29 6.66
CA SER A 32 -1.21 23.07 7.84
C SER A 32 -2.01 22.73 9.10
N GLY A 33 -3.20 22.12 8.95
CA GLY A 33 -4.11 21.85 10.06
C GLY A 33 -4.86 23.08 10.59
N THR A 34 -4.95 24.18 9.83
CA THR A 34 -5.61 25.43 10.28
C THR A 34 -7.07 25.58 9.86
N SER A 35 -7.68 24.57 9.23
CA SER A 35 -9.11 24.54 8.91
C SER A 35 -9.97 24.03 10.07
N LYS A 36 -11.30 24.25 9.99
CA LYS A 36 -12.26 23.69 10.95
C LYS A 36 -12.29 22.16 10.83
N GLN A 37 -12.60 21.47 11.93
CA GLN A 37 -12.60 20.00 11.98
C GLN A 37 -13.42 19.32 10.86
N HIS A 38 -14.62 19.84 10.55
CA HIS A 38 -15.45 19.26 9.48
C HIS A 38 -14.83 19.44 8.08
N VAL A 39 -14.03 20.50 7.88
CA VAL A 39 -13.28 20.73 6.64
C VAL A 39 -12.10 19.78 6.57
N ALA A 40 -11.41 19.55 7.70
CA ALA A 40 -10.36 18.53 7.78
C ALA A 40 -10.89 17.12 7.46
N PHE A 41 -12.11 16.79 7.89
CA PHE A 41 -12.77 15.54 7.51
C PHE A 41 -13.08 15.45 6.00
N ASP A 42 -13.58 16.53 5.38
CA ASP A 42 -13.77 16.60 3.93
C ASP A 42 -12.45 16.44 3.16
N TYR A 43 -11.34 17.02 3.63
CA TYR A 43 -10.01 16.79 3.03
C TYR A 43 -9.59 15.32 3.11
N ALA A 44 -9.78 14.67 4.25
CA ALA A 44 -9.46 13.25 4.42
C ALA A 44 -10.32 12.36 3.50
N GLU A 45 -11.62 12.67 3.40
CA GLU A 45 -12.56 11.97 2.51
C GLU A 45 -12.14 12.10 1.04
N ARG A 46 -11.85 13.32 0.56
CA ARG A 46 -11.37 13.57 -0.81
C ARG A 46 -10.10 12.79 -1.13
N LEU A 47 -9.13 12.79 -0.21
CA LEU A 47 -7.89 12.06 -0.40
C LEU A 47 -8.13 10.54 -0.47
N ALA A 48 -8.98 10.01 0.41
CA ALA A 48 -9.33 8.60 0.42
C ALA A 48 -10.04 8.18 -0.88
N ALA A 49 -11.03 8.95 -1.33
CA ALA A 49 -11.75 8.73 -2.58
C ALA A 49 -10.81 8.79 -3.79
N GLY A 50 -10.00 9.86 -3.90
CA GLY A 50 -9.04 10.01 -5.00
C GLY A 50 -8.03 8.85 -5.06
N ARG A 51 -7.58 8.35 -3.90
CA ARG A 51 -6.69 7.17 -3.85
C ARG A 51 -7.41 5.92 -4.33
N LEU A 52 -8.63 5.65 -3.86
CA LEU A 52 -9.41 4.47 -4.26
C LEU A 52 -9.69 4.47 -5.76
N GLU A 53 -9.98 5.64 -6.34
CA GLU A 53 -10.18 5.80 -7.79
C GLU A 53 -8.89 5.56 -8.60
N ALA A 54 -7.73 5.98 -8.09
CA ALA A 54 -6.44 5.80 -8.75
C ALA A 54 -5.83 4.40 -8.56
N GLU A 55 -6.32 3.63 -7.58
CA GLU A 55 -5.76 2.35 -7.19
C GLU A 55 -5.82 1.28 -8.31
N PRO A 56 -6.94 1.09 -9.04
CA PRO A 56 -7.02 0.14 -10.14
C PRO A 56 -5.95 0.38 -11.22
N ALA A 57 -5.67 1.65 -11.55
CA ALA A 57 -4.65 1.99 -12.54
C ALA A 57 -3.24 1.61 -12.06
N ALA A 58 -2.94 1.82 -10.78
CA ALA A 58 -1.68 1.40 -10.19
C ALA A 58 -1.53 -0.13 -10.15
N LYS A 59 -2.59 -0.87 -9.77
CA LYS A 59 -2.62 -2.34 -9.80
C LYS A 59 -2.43 -2.88 -11.21
N ALA A 60 -3.16 -2.36 -12.18
CA ALA A 60 -3.05 -2.78 -13.58
C ALA A 60 -1.64 -2.52 -14.14
N ALA A 61 -1.03 -1.38 -13.79
CA ALA A 61 0.34 -1.07 -14.18
C ALA A 61 1.34 -2.07 -13.60
N LEU A 62 1.23 -2.38 -12.30
CA LEU A 62 2.09 -3.36 -11.62
C LEU A 62 1.93 -4.76 -12.19
N ALA A 63 0.68 -5.22 -12.40
CA ALA A 63 0.41 -6.53 -12.99
C ALA A 63 1.04 -6.67 -14.39
N ARG A 64 0.92 -5.64 -15.24
CA ARG A 64 1.57 -5.61 -16.56
C ARG A 64 3.09 -5.68 -16.47
N LEU A 65 3.69 -4.87 -15.61
CA LEU A 65 5.16 -4.79 -15.45
C LEU A 65 5.73 -6.08 -14.85
N ALA A 66 5.03 -6.67 -13.89
CA ALA A 66 5.41 -7.92 -13.25
C ALA A 66 5.07 -9.17 -14.09
N LYS A 67 4.32 -9.01 -15.20
CA LYS A 67 3.73 -10.12 -15.97
C LYS A 67 2.90 -11.08 -15.10
N GLY A 68 2.26 -10.53 -14.06
CA GLY A 68 1.48 -11.26 -13.07
C GLY A 68 -0.03 -11.10 -13.25
N ASP A 69 -0.77 -11.72 -12.33
CA ASP A 69 -2.24 -11.62 -12.23
C ASP A 69 -2.70 -10.21 -11.81
N ALA A 70 -3.92 -9.85 -12.23
CA ALA A 70 -4.68 -8.67 -11.84
C ALA A 70 -5.23 -8.72 -10.40
N GLY A 71 -5.20 -9.86 -9.70
CA GLY A 71 -5.67 -10.05 -8.31
C GLY A 71 -4.84 -9.38 -7.20
N MET A 72 -4.00 -8.41 -7.52
CA MET A 72 -3.15 -7.70 -6.54
C MET A 72 -3.98 -6.79 -5.64
N GLU A 73 -3.62 -6.75 -4.35
CA GLU A 73 -4.25 -5.88 -3.35
C GLU A 73 -3.20 -5.06 -2.59
N PHE A 74 -3.55 -3.81 -2.26
CA PHE A 74 -2.69 -2.98 -1.41
C PHE A 74 -3.11 -3.09 0.06
N CYS A 75 -2.14 -3.35 0.94
CA CYS A 75 -2.35 -3.38 2.38
C CYS A 75 -2.16 -2.02 3.04
N TRP A 76 -3.12 -1.12 2.84
CA TRP A 76 -3.07 0.26 3.36
C TRP A 76 -3.11 0.38 4.88
N ARG A 77 -3.57 -0.65 5.60
CA ARG A 77 -3.69 -0.67 7.07
C ARG A 77 -2.52 -1.36 7.77
N ARG A 78 -1.38 -1.48 7.08
CA ARG A 78 -0.15 -2.06 7.65
C ARG A 78 0.36 -1.30 8.88
N ASN A 79 0.12 0.00 8.95
CA ASN A 79 0.49 0.84 10.10
C ASN A 79 -0.24 0.48 11.40
N VAL A 80 -1.35 -0.27 11.32
CA VAL A 80 -2.08 -0.82 12.47
C VAL A 80 -2.07 -2.34 12.46
N SER A 81 -1.04 -2.94 11.85
CA SER A 81 -0.84 -4.40 11.76
C SER A 81 -1.98 -5.16 11.06
N VAL A 82 -2.67 -4.54 10.08
CA VAL A 82 -3.77 -5.18 9.35
C VAL A 82 -3.46 -5.31 7.86
N CYS A 83 -3.46 -6.56 7.37
CA CYS A 83 -3.34 -6.92 5.96
C CYS A 83 -4.04 -8.28 5.72
N PRO A 84 -5.32 -8.29 5.30
CA PRO A 84 -6.08 -9.55 5.19
C PRO A 84 -5.43 -10.60 4.29
N MET A 85 -4.75 -10.17 3.22
CA MET A 85 -4.08 -11.06 2.28
C MET A 85 -2.90 -11.81 2.89
N SER A 86 -2.09 -11.16 3.74
CA SER A 86 -0.95 -11.83 4.38
C SER A 86 -1.34 -12.57 5.65
N GLN A 87 -2.40 -12.10 6.33
CA GLN A 87 -2.96 -12.76 7.50
C GLN A 87 -3.75 -14.02 7.16
N SER A 88 -4.11 -14.25 5.90
CA SER A 88 -4.72 -15.51 5.45
C SER A 88 -3.72 -16.66 5.25
N LEU A 89 -2.42 -16.39 5.39
CA LEU A 89 -1.34 -17.38 5.23
C LEU A 89 -1.51 -18.52 6.23
N GLY A 90 -1.58 -19.75 5.70
CA GLY A 90 -1.74 -20.97 6.50
C GLY A 90 -3.17 -21.26 6.96
N GLU A 91 -4.09 -20.29 6.87
CA GLU A 91 -5.51 -20.51 7.15
C GLU A 91 -6.27 -20.86 5.87
N THR A 92 -6.25 -19.97 4.89
CA THR A 92 -6.98 -20.14 3.61
C THR A 92 -6.07 -20.10 2.38
N ALA A 93 -4.81 -19.67 2.53
CA ALA A 93 -3.82 -19.66 1.46
C ALA A 93 -2.51 -20.36 1.89
N PRO A 94 -1.98 -21.33 1.11
CA PRO A 94 -0.72 -22.00 1.45
C PRO A 94 0.53 -21.11 1.26
N SER A 95 0.40 -20.05 0.47
CA SER A 95 1.44 -19.06 0.21
C SER A 95 0.81 -17.72 -0.19
N VAL A 96 1.51 -16.62 0.09
CA VAL A 96 1.11 -15.26 -0.29
C VAL A 96 2.30 -14.62 -1.01
N GLU A 97 2.05 -14.06 -2.19
CA GLU A 97 3.07 -13.39 -2.99
C GLU A 97 3.04 -11.87 -2.75
N PHE A 98 4.22 -11.25 -2.78
CA PHE A 98 4.37 -9.81 -2.62
C PHE A 98 5.19 -9.24 -3.76
N LEU A 99 4.76 -8.07 -4.25
CA LEU A 99 5.50 -7.29 -5.22
C LEU A 99 5.96 -5.99 -4.56
N LEU A 100 7.28 -5.75 -4.58
CA LEU A 100 7.88 -4.52 -4.06
C LEU A 100 8.27 -3.61 -5.23
N TRP A 101 7.78 -2.38 -5.21
CA TRP A 101 8.15 -1.36 -6.20
C TRP A 101 9.08 -0.32 -5.57
N ASN A 102 10.27 -0.17 -6.15
CA ASN A 102 11.18 0.92 -5.82
C ASN A 102 10.96 2.09 -6.78
N GLY A 103 10.38 3.19 -6.30
CA GLY A 103 10.16 4.41 -7.09
C GLY A 103 11.39 5.30 -7.27
N LEU A 104 12.54 4.92 -6.72
CA LEU A 104 13.80 5.66 -6.83
C LEU A 104 14.63 5.16 -8.02
N ALA A 105 15.44 6.05 -8.57
CA ALA A 105 16.38 5.71 -9.65
C ALA A 105 17.65 4.97 -9.19
N GLN A 106 17.71 4.58 -7.91
CA GLN A 106 18.87 3.93 -7.30
C GLN A 106 18.48 2.62 -6.61
N PRO A 107 19.39 1.62 -6.55
CA PRO A 107 19.17 0.40 -5.77
C PRO A 107 18.90 0.70 -4.30
N ARG A 108 18.03 -0.10 -3.68
CA ARG A 108 17.64 0.02 -2.28
C ARG A 108 17.59 -1.35 -1.63
N SER A 109 18.01 -1.41 -0.37
CA SER A 109 17.82 -2.54 0.52
C SER A 109 17.19 -1.99 1.80
N GLU A 110 16.09 -2.58 2.23
CA GLU A 110 15.28 -2.07 3.34
C GLU A 110 14.56 -3.23 4.02
N LEU A 111 14.31 -3.09 5.33
CA LEU A 111 13.46 -4.02 6.06
C LEU A 111 12.00 -3.82 5.64
N VAL A 112 11.34 -4.89 5.22
CA VAL A 112 9.91 -4.88 4.93
C VAL A 112 9.18 -5.69 5.99
N GLU A 113 8.32 -5.02 6.74
CA GLU A 113 7.42 -5.67 7.69
C GLU A 113 6.09 -5.98 7.01
N VAL A 114 5.53 -7.16 7.30
CA VAL A 114 4.24 -7.62 6.78
C VAL A 114 3.49 -8.32 7.93
N PRO A 115 2.24 -7.92 8.25
CA PRO A 115 1.47 -8.57 9.31
C PRO A 115 1.10 -10.01 8.94
N LEU A 116 1.15 -10.94 9.89
CA LEU A 116 0.80 -12.35 9.69
C LEU A 116 -0.03 -12.83 10.88
N ASP A 117 -0.98 -13.72 10.62
CA ASP A 117 -1.69 -14.51 11.67
C ASP A 117 -1.12 -15.93 11.72
N ALA A 118 0.21 -16.04 11.64
CA ALA A 118 0.95 -17.31 11.69
C ALA A 118 2.10 -17.22 12.68
N ALA A 119 2.33 -18.30 13.43
CA ALA A 119 3.43 -18.37 14.41
C ALA A 119 4.83 -18.45 13.75
N ALA A 120 4.89 -18.92 12.50
CA ALA A 120 6.10 -19.02 11.72
C ALA A 120 5.77 -18.88 10.22
N ALA A 121 6.69 -18.28 9.47
CA ALA A 121 6.65 -18.20 8.02
C ALA A 121 8.09 -18.21 7.49
N ARG A 122 8.26 -18.63 6.23
CA ARG A 122 9.50 -18.42 5.48
C ARG A 122 9.24 -17.48 4.32
N VAL A 123 10.22 -16.66 3.99
CA VAL A 123 10.19 -15.80 2.80
C VAL A 123 11.09 -16.41 1.75
N VAL A 124 10.57 -16.57 0.55
CA VAL A 124 11.29 -17.23 -0.56
C VAL A 124 11.22 -16.32 -1.78
N GLU A 125 12.33 -16.16 -2.49
CA GLU A 125 12.34 -15.44 -3.76
C GLU A 125 11.64 -16.25 -4.85
N LEU A 126 11.02 -15.59 -5.83
CA LEU A 126 10.37 -16.25 -6.97
C LEU A 126 11.35 -17.08 -7.82
N ALA A 127 12.62 -16.66 -7.89
CA ALA A 127 13.68 -17.40 -8.57
C ALA A 127 14.16 -18.65 -7.77
N GLY A 128 13.62 -18.85 -6.57
CA GLY A 128 14.12 -19.81 -5.59
C GLY A 128 15.18 -19.18 -4.69
N GLY A 129 15.28 -19.69 -3.46
CA GLY A 129 16.20 -19.18 -2.43
C GLY A 129 15.45 -18.54 -1.27
N GLU A 130 15.92 -18.80 -0.06
CA GLU A 130 15.32 -18.28 1.17
C GLU A 130 15.87 -16.89 1.48
N VAL A 131 14.97 -15.96 1.77
CA VAL A 131 15.31 -14.60 2.22
C VAL A 131 15.38 -14.61 3.74
N PRO A 132 16.50 -14.16 4.36
CA PRO A 132 16.58 -14.00 5.80
C PRO A 132 15.41 -13.19 6.34
N SER A 133 14.63 -13.81 7.22
CA SER A 133 13.40 -13.24 7.76
C SER A 133 13.22 -13.64 9.22
N GLN A 134 12.44 -12.84 9.95
CA GLN A 134 12.10 -13.10 11.34
C GLN A 134 10.63 -12.78 11.58
N VAL A 135 9.98 -13.57 12.42
CA VAL A 135 8.64 -13.27 12.94
C VAL A 135 8.81 -12.61 14.30
N VAL A 136 8.24 -11.42 14.45
CA VAL A 136 8.22 -10.67 15.71
C VAL A 136 6.79 -10.57 16.23
N PRO A 137 6.54 -10.69 17.55
CA PRO A 137 5.21 -10.50 18.11
C PRO A 137 4.67 -9.10 17.82
N SER A 138 3.40 -9.01 17.43
CA SER A 138 2.72 -7.71 17.37
C SER A 138 2.67 -7.10 18.76
N LEU A 139 2.90 -5.79 18.85
CA LEU A 139 2.73 -5.07 20.11
C LEU A 139 1.27 -5.19 20.58
N PRO A 140 1.03 -5.24 21.90
CA PRO A 140 -0.32 -5.25 22.43
C PRO A 140 -1.07 -4.00 21.97
N SER A 141 -2.35 -4.16 21.62
CA SER A 141 -3.22 -3.04 21.27
C SER A 141 -3.30 -2.06 22.44
N VAL A 142 -2.81 -0.84 22.24
CA VAL A 142 -2.94 0.23 23.22
C VAL A 142 -4.26 0.95 22.96
N THR A 143 -5.30 0.64 23.72
CA THR A 143 -6.53 1.46 23.74
C THR A 143 -6.35 2.55 24.79
N SER A 144 -5.88 3.73 24.37
CA SER A 144 -5.78 4.92 25.24
C SER A 144 -7.08 5.73 25.29
N TYR A 145 -8.19 5.20 24.78
CA TYR A 145 -9.52 5.78 24.98
C TYR A 145 -10.12 5.22 26.28
N GLY A 146 -9.82 5.90 27.39
CA GLY A 146 -10.60 5.82 28.63
C GLY A 146 -11.79 6.77 28.60
#